data_AF-A0A4Z2I955-F1
#
_entry.id   AF-A0A4Z2I955-F1
#
_cell.length_a   1.000
_cell.length_b   1.000
_cell.length_c   1.000
_cell.angle_alpha   90.00
_cell.angle_beta   90.00
_cell.angle_gamma   90.00
#
_symmetry.space_group_name_H-M   'P 1'
#
loop_
_entity.id
_entity.type
_entity.pdbx_description
1 polymer ?
#
loop_
_entity_poly.entity_id
_entity_poly.type
_entity_poly.pdbx_seq_one_letter_code
_entity_poly.pdbx_strand_id
1 'polypeptide(L)'
;MAGDHTQLEFHNVETGIVTEKRFMPAVPSNFIGHLQGLTLNGMPYIDLCKNGDIDYCELNAVIGYKSIVADPVTFRSRSSFITLPTLQAYYSMHLFMQFKTTSPDGLVLFNRGDGNDFIVVELVKGYLHYISDLGNGAHLIKGNSNSPLNDNHWHNVHISRDTNNLHTVKIDTKVTTQTTMGAKNLDLKGDLYIGGVSKEMYRELPKLVHSREGFQGCLATVDLNGRLPDLLADALATIGQVERGCEGPSTTCQEDSCSNQGVCLQQWEGFTCDCSMTSYAGPLCNDAGTTYIFGRDGGVVVYTWPPNERPSTRADRLALGFSTQQKHAILLRVDSASGLGDYLQLQIDKGNIRVVFNVGTDDINIEESTKFVNDGKYHIIRFTRSGGNATLQLDDLPVIERYPSGNIDNERLAIARQRIPYRLGRGQLSGLYYNGLRILNMAAEGHPHIRVDGSARLVGDMPSASITPQSSAAAGGNRSDSAPSISDITTTTATNRKQGATQQSADDLLVASAECPSDDEDIDPCDPSSARPPLPEVKVFPVPSEVVRESSSTTGMVVGIVAAAALCILILLYAMYKYRNRDEGSYHVDESRNYISNSATQPNGSAKDKPLGITKISKNKKNKDKEYYV
;
A
#
# COMPACT_ATOMS: atom_id res chain seq x y z
N MET A 1 -52.73 -31.02 18.03
CA MET A 1 -53.82 -30.60 18.95
C MET A 1 -54.01 -29.11 18.74
N ALA A 2 -55.23 -28.60 18.66
CA ALA A 2 -55.47 -27.16 18.65
C ALA A 2 -55.59 -26.69 20.11
N GLY A 3 -54.55 -26.01 20.61
CA GLY A 3 -54.56 -25.43 21.96
C GLY A 3 -55.08 -24.00 21.91
N ASP A 4 -55.86 -23.62 22.93
CA ASP A 4 -56.32 -22.24 23.11
C ASP A 4 -55.20 -21.45 23.84
N HIS A 5 -54.25 -20.94 23.04
CA HIS A 5 -52.97 -20.40 23.54
C HIS A 5 -53.11 -18.98 24.10
N THR A 6 -53.63 -18.88 25.33
CA THR A 6 -53.74 -17.61 26.08
C THR A 6 -52.62 -17.36 27.09
N GLN A 7 -51.71 -18.33 27.28
CA GLN A 7 -50.61 -18.27 28.25
C GLN A 7 -49.27 -18.61 27.58
N LEU A 8 -48.20 -17.93 28.01
CA LEU A 8 -46.82 -18.18 27.60
C LEU A 8 -46.05 -18.80 28.76
N GLU A 9 -45.61 -20.04 28.60
CA GLU A 9 -44.73 -20.74 29.55
C GLU A 9 -43.27 -20.52 29.13
N PHE A 10 -42.42 -20.08 30.05
CA PHE A 10 -40.98 -19.96 29.83
C PHE A 10 -40.22 -20.21 31.15
N HIS A 11 -39.04 -20.83 31.04
CA HIS A 11 -38.16 -21.11 32.18
C HIS A 11 -36.98 -20.13 32.23
N ASN A 12 -36.44 -19.75 31.06
CA ASN A 12 -35.27 -18.90 30.91
C ASN A 12 -35.63 -17.61 30.14
N VAL A 13 -34.83 -16.56 30.33
CA VAL A 13 -34.79 -15.38 29.45
C VAL A 13 -33.39 -15.35 28.84
N GLU A 14 -33.26 -15.78 27.59
CA GLU A 14 -31.97 -15.98 26.93
C GLU A 14 -31.61 -14.81 26.01
N THR A 15 -30.33 -14.45 25.97
CA THR A 15 -29.77 -13.42 25.06
C THR A 15 -28.39 -13.86 24.58
N GLY A 16 -27.92 -13.32 23.45
CA GLY A 16 -26.64 -13.73 22.86
C GLY A 16 -26.78 -15.04 22.08
N ILE A 17 -27.10 -16.13 22.78
CA ILE A 17 -27.21 -17.48 22.24
C ILE A 17 -28.48 -18.13 22.80
N VAL A 18 -29.28 -18.78 21.94
CA VAL A 18 -30.36 -19.66 22.41
C VAL A 18 -29.74 -20.99 22.85
N THR A 19 -29.88 -21.35 24.12
CA THR A 19 -29.29 -22.57 24.71
C THR A 19 -30.30 -23.72 24.73
N GLU A 20 -31.57 -23.44 24.99
CA GLU A 20 -32.62 -24.45 25.01
C GLU A 20 -33.18 -24.70 23.60
N LYS A 21 -32.66 -25.75 22.95
CA LYS A 21 -32.93 -26.06 21.53
C LYS A 21 -33.87 -27.25 21.31
N ARG A 22 -34.34 -27.94 22.36
CA ARG A 22 -34.97 -29.28 22.25
C ARG A 22 -36.16 -29.39 21.29
N PHE A 23 -36.87 -28.30 21.03
CA PHE A 23 -38.05 -28.27 20.16
C PHE A 23 -37.93 -27.29 18.97
N MET A 24 -36.75 -26.73 18.72
CA MET A 24 -36.52 -25.79 17.60
C MET A 24 -35.88 -26.51 16.41
N PRO A 25 -36.56 -26.64 15.24
CA PRO A 25 -35.99 -27.28 14.06
C PRO A 25 -34.90 -26.44 13.38
N ALA A 26 -34.87 -25.13 13.65
CA ALA A 26 -33.81 -24.21 13.29
C ALA A 26 -33.68 -23.17 14.41
N VAL A 27 -32.45 -22.72 14.68
CA VAL A 27 -32.14 -21.74 15.72
C VAL A 27 -31.58 -20.48 15.04
N PRO A 28 -31.95 -19.26 15.47
CA PRO A 28 -31.30 -18.03 15.00
C PRO A 28 -29.79 -18.06 15.21
N SER A 29 -29.05 -17.29 14.41
CA SER A 29 -27.62 -17.07 14.64
C SER A 29 -27.36 -16.34 15.96
N ASN A 30 -26.16 -16.55 16.50
CA ASN A 30 -25.70 -15.88 17.71
C ASN A 30 -25.65 -14.36 17.48
N PHE A 31 -25.98 -13.58 18.51
CA PHE A 31 -25.95 -12.12 18.43
C PHE A 31 -24.52 -11.59 18.64
N ILE A 32 -24.06 -10.76 17.71
CA ILE A 32 -22.81 -9.99 17.82
C ILE A 32 -23.17 -8.51 17.93
N GLY A 33 -22.91 -7.90 19.09
CA GLY A 33 -23.26 -6.51 19.36
C GLY A 33 -23.34 -6.22 20.85
N HIS A 34 -23.97 -5.09 21.20
CA HIS A 34 -24.22 -4.69 22.58
C HIS A 34 -25.73 -4.70 22.85
N LEU A 35 -26.13 -5.22 24.02
CA LEU A 35 -27.49 -5.12 24.54
C LEU A 35 -27.51 -4.15 25.73
N GLN A 36 -28.57 -3.36 25.84
CA GLN A 36 -28.79 -2.43 26.95
C GLN A 36 -30.28 -2.35 27.28
N GLY A 37 -30.62 -2.18 28.56
CA GLY A 37 -31.99 -1.89 28.99
C GLY A 37 -32.97 -3.07 28.90
N LEU A 38 -32.49 -4.32 28.83
CA LEU A 38 -33.32 -5.53 28.85
C LEU A 38 -34.21 -5.53 30.09
N THR A 39 -35.48 -5.22 29.88
CA THR A 39 -36.49 -5.10 30.93
C THR A 39 -37.68 -5.98 30.57
N LEU A 40 -37.95 -7.01 31.39
CA LEU A 40 -39.10 -7.89 31.22
C LEU A 40 -39.95 -7.82 32.49
N ASN A 41 -41.25 -7.53 32.34
CA ASN A 41 -42.20 -7.36 33.45
C ASN A 41 -41.72 -6.35 34.53
N GLY A 42 -41.02 -5.29 34.10
CA GLY A 42 -40.46 -4.27 34.98
C GLY A 42 -39.11 -4.60 35.64
N MET A 43 -38.57 -5.81 35.42
CA MET A 43 -37.29 -6.24 35.98
C MET A 43 -36.13 -5.97 35.00
N PRO A 44 -35.15 -5.12 35.32
CA PRO A 44 -34.00 -4.82 34.45
C PRO A 44 -32.91 -5.89 34.62
N TYR A 45 -33.04 -7.02 33.94
CA TYR A 45 -32.23 -8.22 34.16
C TYR A 45 -30.70 -7.99 33.98
N ILE A 46 -30.28 -7.16 33.02
CA ILE A 46 -28.86 -6.85 32.80
C ILE A 46 -28.26 -6.11 34.01
N ASP A 47 -28.96 -5.11 34.55
CA ASP A 47 -28.48 -4.30 35.67
C ASP A 47 -28.50 -5.09 36.98
N LEU A 48 -29.57 -5.85 37.24
CA LEU A 48 -29.67 -6.74 38.41
C LEU A 48 -28.55 -7.78 38.42
N CYS A 49 -28.28 -8.41 37.28
CA CYS A 49 -27.21 -9.39 37.15
C CYS A 49 -25.82 -8.75 37.34
N LYS A 50 -25.57 -7.61 36.70
CA LYS A 50 -24.32 -6.84 36.84
C LYS A 50 -24.01 -6.45 38.29
N ASN A 51 -25.03 -6.08 39.06
CA ASN A 51 -24.87 -5.66 40.45
C ASN A 51 -24.75 -6.84 41.43
N GLY A 52 -25.14 -8.05 41.01
CA GLY A 52 -25.29 -9.20 41.89
C GLY A 52 -26.57 -9.16 42.74
N ASP A 53 -27.60 -8.43 42.29
CA ASP A 53 -28.91 -8.34 42.95
C ASP A 53 -29.73 -9.64 42.78
N ILE A 54 -29.35 -10.51 41.84
CA ILE A 54 -29.91 -11.84 41.58
C ILE A 54 -28.79 -12.89 41.46
N ASP A 55 -29.04 -14.10 41.94
CA ASP A 55 -28.09 -15.22 41.96
C ASP A 55 -28.31 -16.24 40.82
N TYR A 56 -29.48 -16.24 40.20
CA TYR A 56 -29.88 -17.08 39.06
C TYR A 56 -29.49 -16.48 37.69
N CYS A 57 -28.37 -15.77 37.61
CA CYS A 57 -27.86 -15.23 36.35
C CYS A 57 -26.61 -15.98 35.87
N GLU A 58 -26.70 -16.60 34.69
CA GLU A 58 -25.58 -17.27 34.02
C GLU A 58 -25.24 -16.50 32.73
N LEU A 59 -23.99 -16.06 32.57
CA LEU A 59 -23.56 -15.31 31.38
C LEU A 59 -22.10 -15.50 30.99
N ASN A 60 -21.83 -15.25 29.70
CA ASN A 60 -20.52 -15.17 29.08
C ASN A 60 -20.47 -14.10 27.95
N ALA A 61 -21.05 -12.89 28.17
CA ALA A 61 -20.99 -11.71 27.28
C ALA A 61 -20.75 -10.34 28.01
N VAL A 62 -20.12 -9.32 27.37
CA VAL A 62 -19.57 -8.12 28.08
C VAL A 62 -20.57 -7.17 28.73
N ILE A 63 -20.31 -6.93 30.01
CA ILE A 63 -20.72 -5.74 30.74
C ILE A 63 -19.79 -4.57 30.37
N GLY A 64 -20.11 -3.86 29.30
CA GLY A 64 -19.42 -2.62 28.90
C GLY A 64 -19.42 -2.40 27.39
N TYR A 65 -19.22 -1.16 26.96
CA TYR A 65 -19.11 -0.82 25.54
C TYR A 65 -17.65 -0.91 25.08
N LYS A 66 -17.38 -1.73 24.06
CA LYS A 66 -16.06 -1.88 23.41
C LYS A 66 -16.25 -2.15 21.92
N SER A 67 -15.25 -1.86 21.09
CA SER A 67 -15.27 -2.38 19.72
C SER A 67 -15.19 -3.92 19.77
N ILE A 68 -16.04 -4.60 18.99
CA ILE A 68 -16.11 -6.06 18.96
C ILE A 68 -15.32 -6.55 17.74
N VAL A 69 -14.48 -7.55 17.96
CA VAL A 69 -13.75 -8.32 16.95
C VAL A 69 -13.91 -9.78 17.34
N ALA A 70 -14.88 -10.47 16.73
CA ALA A 70 -15.23 -11.85 17.04
C ALA A 70 -14.42 -12.83 16.17
N ASP A 71 -13.99 -13.94 16.77
CA ASP A 71 -13.28 -15.06 16.12
C ASP A 71 -12.27 -14.65 15.03
N PRO A 72 -11.26 -13.81 15.35
CA PRO A 72 -10.24 -13.41 14.40
C PRO A 72 -9.42 -14.61 13.92
N VAL A 73 -9.13 -14.62 12.62
CA VAL A 73 -8.33 -15.64 11.93
C VAL A 73 -7.32 -14.95 11.00
N THR A 74 -6.06 -15.40 11.05
CA THR A 74 -4.94 -14.86 10.28
C THR A 74 -4.62 -15.75 9.08
N PHE A 75 -4.51 -15.14 7.90
CA PHE A 75 -3.99 -15.72 6.66
C PHE A 75 -2.55 -15.22 6.49
N ARG A 76 -1.55 -16.07 6.83
CA ARG A 76 -0.13 -15.65 6.91
C ARG A 76 0.52 -15.36 5.56
N SER A 77 0.07 -16.02 4.51
CA SER A 77 0.61 -15.88 3.15
C SER A 77 -0.51 -15.62 2.15
N ARG A 78 -0.25 -14.84 1.11
CA ARG A 78 -1.13 -14.58 -0.03
C ARG A 78 -1.53 -15.84 -0.83
N SER A 79 -0.89 -16.98 -0.54
CA SER A 79 -1.28 -18.29 -1.09
C SER A 79 -2.21 -19.09 -0.15
N SER A 80 -2.59 -18.54 1.00
CA SER A 80 -3.39 -19.23 2.02
C SER A 80 -4.86 -18.88 1.86
N PHE A 81 -5.72 -19.88 1.89
CA PHE A 81 -7.16 -19.70 1.77
C PHE A 81 -7.90 -20.87 2.40
N ILE A 82 -9.19 -20.67 2.64
CA ILE A 82 -10.13 -21.72 3.04
C ILE A 82 -11.25 -21.82 2.01
N THR A 83 -11.93 -22.97 1.98
CA THR A 83 -13.23 -23.10 1.34
C THR A 83 -14.34 -23.34 2.36
N LEU A 84 -15.51 -22.76 2.11
CA LEU A 84 -16.74 -22.89 2.87
C LEU A 84 -17.87 -23.35 1.95
N PRO A 85 -18.99 -23.88 2.48
CA PRO A 85 -20.19 -24.15 1.67
C PRO A 85 -20.70 -22.90 0.94
N THR A 86 -21.29 -23.10 -0.25
CA THR A 86 -21.79 -22.04 -1.15
C THR A 86 -22.56 -20.94 -0.42
N LEU A 87 -22.22 -19.68 -0.70
CA LEU A 87 -22.91 -18.52 -0.15
C LEU A 87 -24.39 -18.49 -0.60
N GLN A 88 -25.30 -18.41 0.38
CA GLN A 88 -26.74 -18.37 0.13
C GLN A 88 -27.21 -16.92 -0.09
N ALA A 89 -27.09 -16.40 -1.32
CA ALA A 89 -27.32 -14.98 -1.65
C ALA A 89 -28.35 -14.71 -2.78
N TYR A 90 -29.25 -15.69 -3.04
CA TYR A 90 -30.10 -15.72 -4.23
C TYR A 90 -31.01 -14.48 -4.39
N TYR A 91 -31.93 -14.22 -3.46
CA TYR A 91 -32.89 -13.09 -3.57
C TYR A 91 -32.38 -11.77 -3.01
N SER A 92 -31.55 -11.86 -1.96
CA SER A 92 -30.93 -10.73 -1.27
C SER A 92 -29.66 -11.23 -0.58
N MET A 93 -28.80 -10.30 -0.18
CA MET A 93 -27.51 -10.60 0.43
C MET A 93 -27.18 -9.59 1.52
N HIS A 94 -26.61 -10.08 2.62
CA HIS A 94 -26.03 -9.27 3.69
C HIS A 94 -24.69 -9.90 4.10
N LEU A 95 -23.58 -9.31 3.69
CA LEU A 95 -22.26 -9.69 4.15
C LEU A 95 -21.76 -8.64 5.14
N PHE A 96 -21.25 -9.11 6.27
CA PHE A 96 -20.44 -8.28 7.16
C PHE A 96 -19.13 -9.01 7.46
N MET A 97 -18.04 -8.27 7.49
CA MET A 97 -16.74 -8.79 7.90
C MET A 97 -15.84 -7.63 8.36
N GLN A 98 -14.91 -7.94 9.24
CA GLN A 98 -13.82 -7.05 9.60
C GLN A 98 -12.52 -7.59 9.01
N PHE A 99 -11.64 -6.70 8.56
CA PHE A 99 -10.30 -7.08 8.14
C PHE A 99 -9.22 -6.15 8.69
N LYS A 100 -7.99 -6.67 8.81
CA LYS A 100 -6.78 -5.92 9.15
C LYS A 100 -5.63 -6.42 8.28
N THR A 101 -4.95 -5.54 7.55
CA THR A 101 -3.82 -5.91 6.67
C THR A 101 -2.82 -4.78 6.49
N THR A 102 -1.62 -5.13 6.02
CA THR A 102 -0.60 -4.22 5.50
C THR A 102 -0.46 -4.32 3.98
N SER A 103 -0.99 -5.38 3.34
CA SER A 103 -0.92 -5.60 1.90
C SER A 103 -1.95 -4.73 1.15
N PRO A 104 -1.54 -3.94 0.13
CA PRO A 104 -2.45 -3.09 -0.63
C PRO A 104 -3.35 -3.88 -1.61
N ASP A 105 -2.95 -5.08 -2.00
CA ASP A 105 -3.65 -5.88 -3.01
C ASP A 105 -3.90 -7.31 -2.48
N GLY A 106 -5.04 -7.91 -2.83
CA GLY A 106 -5.32 -9.31 -2.51
C GLY A 106 -6.81 -9.70 -2.59
N LEU A 107 -7.07 -10.92 -3.06
CA LEU A 107 -8.42 -11.49 -3.14
C LEU A 107 -8.94 -11.91 -1.75
N VAL A 108 -10.03 -11.32 -1.30
CA VAL A 108 -10.58 -11.53 0.06
C VAL A 108 -11.68 -12.60 0.06
N LEU A 109 -12.60 -12.53 -0.90
CA LEU A 109 -13.75 -13.45 -1.03
C LEU A 109 -14.02 -13.74 -2.50
N PHE A 110 -14.32 -15.00 -2.84
CA PHE A 110 -14.80 -15.38 -4.17
C PHE A 110 -15.82 -16.52 -4.10
N ASN A 111 -16.97 -16.39 -4.76
CA ASN A 111 -17.85 -17.51 -5.08
C ASN A 111 -18.23 -17.41 -6.56
N ARG A 112 -18.06 -18.51 -7.30
CA ARG A 112 -18.61 -18.65 -8.66
C ARG A 112 -20.10 -19.05 -8.59
N GLY A 113 -20.83 -18.85 -9.67
CA GLY A 113 -22.21 -19.30 -9.88
C GLY A 113 -22.39 -20.04 -11.20
N ASP A 114 -23.65 -20.26 -11.56
CA ASP A 114 -23.99 -20.85 -12.87
C ASP A 114 -23.81 -19.83 -14.00
N GLY A 115 -23.42 -20.32 -15.19
CA GLY A 115 -23.08 -19.47 -16.33
C GLY A 115 -21.97 -18.45 -16.01
N ASN A 116 -22.36 -17.16 -15.93
CA ASN A 116 -21.48 -16.03 -15.65
C ASN A 116 -21.63 -15.48 -14.22
N ASP A 117 -22.53 -16.01 -13.39
CA ASP A 117 -22.77 -15.46 -12.06
C ASP A 117 -21.50 -15.58 -11.19
N PHE A 118 -21.17 -14.52 -10.43
CA PHE A 118 -20.13 -14.56 -9.42
C PHE A 118 -20.24 -13.40 -8.42
N ILE A 119 -19.53 -13.57 -7.30
CA ILE A 119 -19.23 -12.50 -6.35
C ILE A 119 -17.74 -12.52 -5.99
N VAL A 120 -17.14 -11.32 -5.95
CA VAL A 120 -15.76 -11.07 -5.50
C VAL A 120 -15.74 -9.90 -4.52
N VAL A 121 -14.93 -10.04 -3.48
CA VAL A 121 -14.40 -8.92 -2.70
C VAL A 121 -12.87 -8.98 -2.78
N GLU A 122 -12.24 -7.85 -3.12
CA GLU A 122 -10.78 -7.73 -3.21
C GLU A 122 -10.28 -6.37 -2.70
N LEU A 123 -9.00 -6.30 -2.35
CA LEU A 123 -8.27 -5.06 -2.19
C LEU A 123 -7.46 -4.77 -3.46
N VAL A 124 -7.47 -3.51 -3.90
CA VAL A 124 -6.67 -3.01 -5.02
C VAL A 124 -6.07 -1.66 -4.67
N LYS A 125 -4.74 -1.54 -4.67
CA LYS A 125 -3.99 -0.34 -4.27
C LYS A 125 -4.43 0.22 -2.89
N GLY A 126 -4.86 -0.68 -2.00
CA GLY A 126 -5.37 -0.44 -0.66
C GLY A 126 -6.86 -0.08 -0.57
N TYR A 127 -7.61 -0.04 -1.68
CA TYR A 127 -9.04 0.27 -1.68
C TYR A 127 -9.87 -0.99 -1.88
N LEU A 128 -11.00 -1.11 -1.16
CA LEU A 128 -11.88 -2.25 -1.30
C LEU A 128 -12.72 -2.16 -2.57
N HIS A 129 -12.73 -3.24 -3.34
CA HIS A 129 -13.59 -3.44 -4.49
C HIS A 129 -14.58 -4.58 -4.20
N TYR A 130 -15.83 -4.36 -4.55
CA TYR A 130 -16.87 -5.38 -4.64
C TYR A 130 -17.27 -5.53 -6.11
N ILE A 131 -17.12 -6.73 -6.65
CA ILE A 131 -17.50 -7.06 -8.03
C ILE A 131 -18.54 -8.17 -7.99
N SER A 132 -19.61 -8.04 -8.79
CA SER A 132 -20.52 -9.16 -9.03
C SER A 132 -21.10 -9.14 -10.44
N ASP A 133 -21.53 -10.30 -10.90
CA ASP A 133 -22.37 -10.48 -12.09
C ASP A 133 -23.56 -11.35 -11.67
N LEU A 134 -24.77 -10.93 -12.04
CA LEU A 134 -26.04 -11.63 -11.78
C LEU A 134 -26.61 -12.25 -13.08
N GLY A 135 -25.79 -12.35 -14.13
CA GLY A 135 -26.17 -12.80 -15.47
C GLY A 135 -26.50 -11.67 -16.44
N ASN A 136 -26.31 -10.41 -16.03
CA ASN A 136 -26.52 -9.20 -16.83
C ASN A 136 -25.23 -8.43 -17.15
N GLY A 137 -24.08 -8.93 -16.72
CA GLY A 137 -22.76 -8.33 -16.92
C GLY A 137 -22.13 -7.84 -15.62
N ALA A 138 -20.85 -8.16 -15.44
CA ALA A 138 -20.06 -7.78 -14.28
C ALA A 138 -20.03 -6.26 -14.06
N HIS A 139 -20.26 -5.85 -12.82
CA HIS A 139 -20.15 -4.46 -12.36
C HIS A 139 -19.27 -4.36 -11.11
N LEU A 140 -18.57 -3.24 -10.98
CA LEU A 140 -17.65 -2.93 -9.90
C LEU A 140 -18.17 -1.76 -9.07
N ILE A 141 -18.27 -1.96 -7.75
CA ILE A 141 -18.52 -0.91 -6.77
C ILE A 141 -17.24 -0.73 -5.93
N LYS A 142 -16.68 0.48 -5.97
CA LYS A 142 -15.54 0.85 -5.14
C LYS A 142 -16.03 1.31 -3.76
N GLY A 143 -15.47 0.74 -2.71
CA GLY A 143 -15.67 1.18 -1.34
C GLY A 143 -15.16 2.62 -1.16
N ASN A 144 -15.91 3.44 -0.45
CA ASN A 144 -15.54 4.83 -0.19
C ASN A 144 -14.68 4.91 1.08
N SER A 145 -13.39 5.22 0.93
CA SER A 145 -12.47 5.56 2.03
C SER A 145 -11.73 6.87 1.71
N ASN A 146 -11.11 7.51 2.70
CA ASN A 146 -10.24 8.70 2.45
C ASN A 146 -8.78 8.30 2.22
N SER A 147 -8.40 7.12 2.69
CA SER A 147 -7.05 6.57 2.68
C SER A 147 -7.10 5.11 2.23
N PRO A 148 -5.97 4.55 1.80
CA PRO A 148 -5.77 3.11 1.73
C PRO A 148 -6.12 2.42 3.07
N LEU A 149 -6.72 1.25 2.99
CA LEU A 149 -7.22 0.42 4.11
C LEU A 149 -6.21 -0.65 4.55
N ASN A 150 -4.98 -0.60 4.01
CA ASN A 150 -3.88 -1.47 4.37
C ASN A 150 -2.95 -0.82 5.41
N ASP A 151 -3.55 -0.13 6.38
CA ASP A 151 -2.88 0.67 7.41
C ASP A 151 -2.65 -0.09 8.74
N ASN A 152 -2.88 -1.41 8.75
CA ASN A 152 -2.84 -2.30 9.91
C ASN A 152 -3.87 -2.01 11.03
N HIS A 153 -4.97 -1.31 10.73
CA HIS A 153 -6.13 -1.18 11.63
C HIS A 153 -7.29 -2.09 11.20
N TRP A 154 -8.24 -2.29 12.11
CA TRP A 154 -9.46 -3.04 11.83
C TRP A 154 -10.46 -2.15 11.09
N HIS A 155 -10.79 -2.50 9.86
CA HIS A 155 -11.86 -1.88 9.07
C HIS A 155 -13.10 -2.76 9.04
N ASN A 156 -14.27 -2.12 9.14
CA ASN A 156 -15.57 -2.77 9.04
C ASN A 156 -16.06 -2.71 7.59
N VAL A 157 -16.40 -3.87 7.02
CA VAL A 157 -16.93 -3.99 5.67
C VAL A 157 -18.34 -4.55 5.76
N HIS A 158 -19.28 -3.82 5.19
CA HIS A 158 -20.66 -4.23 5.03
C HIS A 158 -21.03 -4.16 3.55
N ILE A 159 -21.51 -5.28 3.00
CA ILE A 159 -21.94 -5.36 1.59
C ILE A 159 -23.31 -6.01 1.57
N SER A 160 -24.33 -5.27 1.15
CA SER A 160 -25.70 -5.79 1.05
C SER A 160 -26.33 -5.52 -0.31
N ARG A 161 -27.22 -6.43 -0.73
CA ARG A 161 -28.06 -6.29 -1.93
C ARG A 161 -29.51 -6.58 -1.55
N ASP A 162 -30.41 -5.62 -1.78
CA ASP A 162 -31.85 -5.82 -1.55
C ASP A 162 -32.55 -6.50 -2.74
N THR A 163 -33.86 -6.78 -2.59
CA THR A 163 -34.70 -7.39 -3.63
C THR A 163 -35.01 -6.47 -4.82
N ASN A 164 -34.60 -5.20 -4.75
CA ASN A 164 -34.68 -4.20 -5.82
C ASN A 164 -33.34 -4.02 -6.54
N ASN A 165 -32.34 -4.85 -6.26
CA ASN A 165 -30.96 -4.71 -6.72
C ASN A 165 -30.28 -3.39 -6.32
N LEU A 166 -30.66 -2.80 -5.19
CA LEU A 166 -29.87 -1.77 -4.54
C LEU A 166 -28.70 -2.43 -3.81
N HIS A 167 -27.52 -2.36 -4.39
CA HIS A 167 -26.28 -2.74 -3.74
C HIS A 167 -25.80 -1.58 -2.85
N THR A 168 -25.35 -1.92 -1.65
CA THR A 168 -24.77 -0.99 -0.67
C THR A 168 -23.43 -1.56 -0.23
N VAL A 169 -22.37 -0.77 -0.35
CA VAL A 169 -21.03 -1.06 0.20
C VAL A 169 -20.73 0.02 1.22
N LYS A 170 -20.57 -0.37 2.49
CA LYS A 170 -20.21 0.52 3.58
C LYS A 170 -18.86 0.10 4.16
N ILE A 171 -17.93 1.05 4.18
CA ILE A 171 -16.59 0.92 4.77
C ILE A 171 -16.54 1.85 5.98
N ASP A 172 -16.40 1.25 7.17
CA ASP A 172 -16.47 1.91 8.47
C ASP A 172 -17.75 2.76 8.64
N THR A 173 -17.65 4.07 8.39
CA THR A 173 -18.76 5.02 8.50
C THR A 173 -19.29 5.48 7.14
N LYS A 174 -18.55 5.26 6.06
CA LYS A 174 -18.84 5.76 4.72
C LYS A 174 -19.64 4.76 3.91
N VAL A 175 -20.66 5.24 3.20
CA VAL A 175 -21.58 4.41 2.40
C VAL A 175 -21.49 4.77 0.92
N THR A 176 -21.44 3.76 0.07
CA THR A 176 -21.62 3.81 -1.39
C THR A 176 -22.83 2.97 -1.76
N THR A 177 -23.70 3.45 -2.64
CA THR A 177 -24.86 2.70 -3.14
C THR A 177 -24.92 2.72 -4.66
N GLN A 178 -25.31 1.60 -5.28
CA GLN A 178 -25.54 1.50 -6.73
C GLN A 178 -26.71 0.55 -7.00
N THR A 179 -27.63 0.94 -7.88
CA THR A 179 -28.73 0.07 -8.34
C THR A 179 -28.33 -0.59 -9.67
N THR A 180 -28.50 -1.91 -9.80
CA THR A 180 -28.26 -2.62 -11.07
C THR A 180 -29.57 -3.01 -11.76
N MET A 181 -29.66 -2.74 -13.07
CA MET A 181 -30.82 -3.11 -13.89
C MET A 181 -30.61 -4.48 -14.54
N GLY A 182 -31.64 -5.34 -14.53
CA GLY A 182 -31.62 -6.62 -15.21
C GLY A 182 -31.97 -7.78 -14.28
N ALA A 183 -31.14 -8.81 -14.28
CA ALA A 183 -31.31 -10.00 -13.46
C ALA A 183 -31.29 -9.66 -11.96
N LYS A 184 -32.16 -10.33 -11.19
CA LYS A 184 -32.39 -10.06 -9.76
C LYS A 184 -31.84 -11.11 -8.82
N ASN A 185 -31.41 -12.24 -9.36
CA ASN A 185 -31.00 -13.38 -8.57
C ASN A 185 -29.52 -13.64 -8.83
N LEU A 186 -28.81 -14.09 -7.79
CA LEU A 186 -27.39 -14.47 -7.87
C LEU A 186 -27.29 -15.97 -7.56
N ASP A 187 -27.15 -16.81 -8.58
CA ASP A 187 -27.19 -18.27 -8.44
C ASP A 187 -25.79 -18.88 -8.28
N LEU A 188 -25.24 -18.68 -7.08
CA LEU A 188 -23.92 -19.19 -6.69
C LEU A 188 -23.89 -20.72 -6.60
N LYS A 189 -22.75 -21.32 -6.98
CA LYS A 189 -22.52 -22.76 -7.06
C LYS A 189 -21.12 -23.11 -6.56
N GLY A 190 -20.95 -24.31 -6.01
CA GLY A 190 -19.66 -24.78 -5.51
C GLY A 190 -19.16 -23.96 -4.33
N ASP A 191 -17.91 -24.18 -3.97
CA ASP A 191 -17.30 -23.64 -2.75
C ASP A 191 -17.21 -22.10 -2.74
N LEU A 192 -17.41 -21.53 -1.55
CA LEU A 192 -17.07 -20.15 -1.23
C LEU A 192 -15.61 -20.10 -0.78
N TYR A 193 -14.78 -19.33 -1.48
CA TYR A 193 -13.37 -19.14 -1.17
C TYR A 193 -13.18 -17.88 -0.32
N ILE A 194 -12.40 -17.99 0.76
CA ILE A 194 -12.03 -16.88 1.65
C ILE A 194 -10.51 -16.84 1.80
N GLY A 195 -9.92 -15.65 1.65
CA GLY A 195 -8.47 -15.42 1.71
C GLY A 195 -7.73 -15.58 0.37
N GLY A 196 -8.29 -16.28 -0.61
CA GLY A 196 -7.67 -16.47 -1.92
C GLY A 196 -8.24 -17.68 -2.67
N VAL A 197 -7.60 -18.05 -3.78
CA VAL A 197 -7.92 -19.25 -4.59
C VAL A 197 -6.63 -20.01 -4.93
N SER A 198 -6.72 -21.16 -5.63
CA SER A 198 -5.52 -21.83 -6.13
C SER A 198 -4.79 -20.98 -7.18
N LYS A 199 -3.48 -21.21 -7.34
CA LYS A 199 -2.62 -20.42 -8.24
C LYS A 199 -3.11 -20.44 -9.70
N GLU A 200 -3.70 -21.56 -10.10
CA GLU A 200 -4.23 -21.81 -11.43
C GLU A 200 -5.51 -20.99 -11.65
N MET A 201 -6.40 -20.93 -10.66
CA MET A 201 -7.69 -20.24 -10.74
C MET A 201 -7.57 -18.72 -10.93
N TYR A 202 -6.48 -18.07 -10.49
CA TYR A 202 -6.27 -16.63 -10.74
C TYR A 202 -6.25 -16.27 -12.24
N ARG A 203 -5.94 -17.22 -13.13
CA ARG A 203 -5.98 -17.03 -14.59
C ARG A 203 -7.38 -17.14 -15.17
N GLU A 204 -8.32 -17.71 -14.42
CA GLU A 204 -9.70 -17.97 -14.81
C GLU A 204 -10.69 -16.97 -14.18
N LEU A 205 -10.21 -16.06 -13.31
CA LEU A 205 -11.03 -15.03 -12.69
C LEU A 205 -11.63 -14.08 -13.76
N PRO A 206 -12.84 -13.55 -13.53
CA PRO A 206 -13.46 -12.57 -14.42
C PRO A 206 -12.54 -11.37 -14.69
N LYS A 207 -12.52 -10.87 -15.94
CA LYS A 207 -11.58 -9.83 -16.39
C LYS A 207 -11.55 -8.54 -15.55
N LEU A 208 -12.66 -8.22 -14.88
CA LEU A 208 -12.81 -7.03 -14.04
C LEU A 208 -12.17 -7.18 -12.64
N VAL A 209 -11.73 -8.38 -12.28
CA VAL A 209 -11.03 -8.69 -11.03
C VAL A 209 -9.53 -8.44 -11.22
N HIS A 210 -8.95 -7.60 -10.37
CA HIS A 210 -7.54 -7.21 -10.48
C HIS A 210 -6.59 -8.19 -9.78
N SER A 211 -7.04 -8.84 -8.70
CA SER A 211 -6.20 -9.71 -7.87
C SER A 211 -5.55 -10.84 -8.64
N ARG A 212 -4.24 -11.02 -8.45
CA ARG A 212 -3.44 -12.16 -8.95
C ARG A 212 -2.82 -12.99 -7.82
N GLU A 213 -3.07 -12.58 -6.58
CA GLU A 213 -2.70 -13.25 -5.33
C GLU A 213 -3.83 -13.10 -4.30
N GLY A 214 -3.76 -13.85 -3.20
CA GLY A 214 -4.75 -13.82 -2.12
C GLY A 214 -4.51 -12.73 -1.09
N PHE A 215 -5.50 -12.53 -0.23
CA PHE A 215 -5.42 -11.68 0.95
C PHE A 215 -4.43 -12.27 1.97
N GLN A 216 -3.53 -11.41 2.46
CA GLN A 216 -2.66 -11.68 3.59
C GLN A 216 -3.03 -10.69 4.70
N GLY A 217 -3.38 -11.18 5.88
CA GLY A 217 -3.94 -10.34 6.94
C GLY A 217 -4.82 -11.12 7.90
N CYS A 218 -5.59 -10.42 8.72
CA CYS A 218 -6.64 -11.01 9.55
C CYS A 218 -8.02 -10.73 8.98
N LEU A 219 -8.92 -11.71 9.10
CA LEU A 219 -10.37 -11.54 9.00
C LEU A 219 -11.01 -11.81 10.37
N ALA A 220 -12.11 -11.15 10.68
CA ALA A 220 -12.89 -11.35 11.90
C ALA A 220 -14.37 -11.04 11.66
N THR A 221 -15.22 -11.49 12.59
CA THR A 221 -16.66 -11.17 12.63
C THR A 221 -17.34 -11.40 11.28
N VAL A 222 -17.07 -12.54 10.65
CA VAL A 222 -17.59 -12.87 9.32
C VAL A 222 -19.05 -13.35 9.43
N ASP A 223 -19.96 -12.59 8.82
CA ASP A 223 -21.38 -12.90 8.63
C ASP A 223 -21.66 -13.07 7.13
N LEU A 224 -22.11 -14.28 6.78
CA LEU A 224 -22.45 -14.71 5.43
C LEU A 224 -23.97 -14.85 5.31
N ASN A 225 -24.67 -13.73 5.19
CA ASN A 225 -26.13 -13.63 5.05
C ASN A 225 -26.91 -14.23 6.25
N GLY A 226 -26.49 -13.88 7.46
CA GLY A 226 -27.04 -14.36 8.72
C GLY A 226 -26.34 -15.61 9.28
N ARG A 227 -25.42 -16.23 8.53
CA ARG A 227 -24.59 -17.35 9.00
C ARG A 227 -23.23 -16.84 9.50
N LEU A 228 -22.90 -17.18 10.74
CA LEU A 228 -21.59 -16.92 11.36
C LEU A 228 -20.75 -18.21 11.34
N PRO A 229 -19.94 -18.49 10.29
CA PRO A 229 -19.06 -19.66 10.27
C PRO A 229 -17.85 -19.47 11.19
N ASP A 230 -17.43 -20.54 11.87
CA ASP A 230 -16.06 -20.63 12.36
C ASP A 230 -15.15 -20.93 11.16
N LEU A 231 -14.36 -19.95 10.72
CA LEU A 231 -13.55 -20.03 9.50
C LEU A 231 -12.53 -21.18 9.48
N LEU A 232 -12.25 -21.84 10.61
CA LEU A 232 -11.35 -23.00 10.67
C LEU A 232 -12.08 -24.32 10.96
N ALA A 233 -13.18 -24.30 11.73
CA ALA A 233 -13.93 -25.50 12.07
C ALA A 233 -15.02 -25.85 11.02
N ASP A 234 -15.60 -24.85 10.34
CA ASP A 234 -16.59 -25.04 9.27
C ASP A 234 -15.95 -25.15 7.86
N ALA A 235 -14.62 -25.05 7.76
CA ALA A 235 -13.89 -25.12 6.51
C ALA A 235 -14.00 -26.52 5.85
N LEU A 236 -14.37 -26.54 4.57
CA LEU A 236 -14.35 -27.75 3.74
C LEU A 236 -12.91 -28.15 3.38
N ALA A 237 -12.06 -27.15 3.16
CA ALA A 237 -10.61 -27.29 3.02
C ALA A 237 -9.88 -26.05 3.56
N THR A 238 -8.65 -26.25 4.03
CA THR A 238 -7.72 -25.19 4.45
C THR A 238 -6.39 -25.39 3.73
N ILE A 239 -5.93 -24.36 3.02
CA ILE A 239 -4.71 -24.37 2.21
C ILE A 239 -3.76 -23.29 2.73
N GLY A 240 -2.47 -23.60 2.80
CA GLY A 240 -1.45 -22.69 3.32
C GLY A 240 -1.44 -22.59 4.84
N GLN A 241 -1.15 -21.41 5.37
CA GLN A 241 -1.04 -21.14 6.81
C GLN A 241 -2.17 -20.22 7.25
N VAL A 242 -3.20 -20.81 7.86
CA VAL A 242 -4.37 -20.13 8.39
C VAL A 242 -4.50 -20.47 9.88
N GLU A 243 -4.49 -19.47 10.76
CA GLU A 243 -4.35 -19.64 12.21
C GLU A 243 -5.37 -18.82 13.00
N ARG A 244 -5.76 -19.29 14.19
CA ARG A 244 -6.64 -18.53 15.10
C ARG A 244 -5.91 -17.34 15.70
N GLY A 245 -6.66 -16.27 15.97
CA GLY A 245 -6.14 -15.03 16.52
C GLY A 245 -5.74 -14.04 15.43
N CYS A 246 -5.34 -12.85 15.88
CA CYS A 246 -4.83 -11.79 15.03
C CYS A 246 -3.73 -11.01 15.76
N GLU A 247 -2.56 -11.62 15.88
CA GLU A 247 -1.38 -10.96 16.48
C GLU A 247 -0.89 -9.78 15.62
N GLY A 248 -1.32 -9.70 14.35
CA GLY A 248 -0.82 -8.71 13.40
C GLY A 248 0.60 -9.07 12.96
N PRO A 249 1.40 -8.08 12.52
CA PRO A 249 2.74 -8.37 12.06
C PRO A 249 3.70 -8.74 13.20
N SER A 250 4.50 -9.78 12.95
CA SER A 250 5.41 -10.39 13.93
C SER A 250 6.51 -9.44 14.45
N THR A 251 6.89 -8.44 13.64
CA THR A 251 7.68 -7.29 14.09
C THR A 251 7.11 -5.99 13.50
N THR A 252 7.05 -4.94 14.31
CA THR A 252 6.58 -3.61 13.89
C THR A 252 7.74 -2.64 13.66
N CYS A 253 7.57 -1.71 12.73
CA CYS A 253 8.51 -0.61 12.53
C CYS A 253 8.72 0.21 13.81
N GLN A 254 9.98 0.38 14.20
CA GLN A 254 10.49 1.25 15.26
C GLN A 254 11.37 2.36 14.65
N GLU A 255 11.72 3.38 15.45
CA GLU A 255 12.59 4.47 15.01
C GLU A 255 14.00 3.99 14.59
N ASP A 256 14.48 2.89 15.15
CA ASP A 256 15.80 2.28 14.88
C ASP A 256 15.76 1.06 13.95
N SER A 257 14.57 0.65 13.46
CA SER A 257 14.40 -0.51 12.57
C SER A 257 15.23 -0.42 11.28
N CYS A 258 15.42 0.79 10.76
CA CYS A 258 16.17 1.05 9.53
C CYS A 258 17.28 2.07 9.79
N SER A 259 18.51 1.72 9.46
CA SER A 259 19.66 2.59 9.73
C SER A 259 19.87 3.65 8.64
N ASN A 260 20.73 4.64 8.93
CA ASN A 260 21.16 5.68 7.97
C ASN A 260 20.00 6.50 7.32
N GLN A 261 18.91 6.70 8.09
CA GLN A 261 17.66 7.33 7.65
C GLN A 261 16.91 6.54 6.55
N GLY A 262 17.04 5.21 6.52
CA GLY A 262 16.18 4.35 5.70
C GLY A 262 14.72 4.39 6.14
N VAL A 263 13.78 4.34 5.20
CA VAL A 263 12.35 4.39 5.54
C VAL A 263 11.85 3.00 5.88
N CYS A 264 11.34 2.80 7.10
CA CYS A 264 10.74 1.53 7.48
C CYS A 264 9.35 1.35 6.85
N LEU A 265 9.16 0.23 6.17
CA LEU A 265 7.94 -0.17 5.48
C LEU A 265 7.37 -1.41 6.17
N GLN A 266 6.24 -1.24 6.84
CA GLN A 266 5.57 -2.33 7.55
C GLN A 266 5.08 -3.41 6.57
N GLN A 267 5.45 -4.66 6.82
CA GLN A 267 4.94 -5.84 6.12
C GLN A 267 4.07 -6.68 7.08
N TRP A 268 3.49 -7.78 6.59
CA TRP A 268 2.73 -8.70 7.44
C TRP A 268 3.65 -9.63 8.23
N GLU A 269 4.69 -10.19 7.63
CA GLU A 269 5.66 -11.05 8.33
C GLU A 269 6.93 -10.26 8.71
N GLY A 270 6.75 -9.03 9.21
CA GLY A 270 7.82 -8.15 9.71
C GLY A 270 7.86 -6.78 9.05
N PHE A 271 9.06 -6.25 8.74
CA PHE A 271 9.24 -4.98 8.03
C PHE A 271 10.36 -5.08 6.98
N THR A 272 10.39 -4.11 6.06
CA THR A 272 11.49 -3.89 5.11
C THR A 272 11.96 -2.44 5.16
N CYS A 273 13.18 -2.15 4.70
CA CYS A 273 13.73 -0.79 4.67
C CYS A 273 13.91 -0.28 3.24
N ASP A 274 13.34 0.87 2.90
CA ASP A 274 13.71 1.59 1.67
C ASP A 274 15.03 2.35 1.88
N CYS A 275 16.11 1.77 1.35
CA CYS A 275 17.45 2.34 1.42
C CYS A 275 17.74 3.37 0.30
N SER A 276 16.78 3.71 -0.56
CA SER A 276 17.01 4.54 -1.76
C SER A 276 17.64 5.90 -1.46
N MET A 277 17.25 6.56 -0.37
CA MET A 277 17.82 7.86 0.02
C MET A 277 18.99 7.76 1.02
N THR A 278 19.60 6.59 1.20
CA THR A 278 20.61 6.37 2.27
C THR A 278 22.05 6.32 1.80
N SER A 279 22.31 6.07 0.51
CA SER A 279 23.60 5.63 -0.07
C SER A 279 24.15 4.27 0.42
N TYR A 280 23.42 3.58 1.30
CA TYR A 280 23.68 2.21 1.76
C TYR A 280 22.78 1.20 1.05
N ALA A 281 23.06 -0.08 1.31
CA ALA A 281 22.35 -1.23 0.80
C ALA A 281 22.02 -2.22 1.95
N GLY A 282 21.56 -3.41 1.58
CA GLY A 282 21.19 -4.45 2.54
C GLY A 282 19.77 -4.31 3.09
N PRO A 283 19.29 -5.30 3.86
CA PRO A 283 17.92 -5.34 4.35
C PRO A 283 17.58 -4.24 5.38
N LEU A 284 18.59 -3.70 6.08
CA LEU A 284 18.46 -2.70 7.14
C LEU A 284 19.19 -1.37 6.83
N CYS A 285 19.61 -1.18 5.58
CA CYS A 285 20.36 -0.01 5.11
C CYS A 285 21.71 0.23 5.84
N ASN A 286 22.40 -0.86 6.23
CA ASN A 286 23.71 -0.82 6.89
C ASN A 286 24.86 -1.34 6.02
N ASP A 287 24.57 -2.05 4.93
CA ASP A 287 25.61 -2.61 4.07
C ASP A 287 26.17 -1.50 3.18
N ALA A 288 27.48 -1.53 2.88
CA ALA A 288 28.10 -0.54 2.03
C ALA A 288 27.46 -0.52 0.63
N GLY A 289 27.05 0.65 0.15
CA GLY A 289 26.56 0.81 -1.21
C GLY A 289 27.66 0.57 -2.25
N THR A 290 27.27 0.22 -3.48
CA THR A 290 28.22 0.01 -4.58
C THR A 290 29.08 1.25 -4.78
N THR A 291 30.39 1.09 -4.59
CA THR A 291 31.34 2.21 -4.46
C THR A 291 32.37 2.20 -5.60
N TYR A 292 32.59 3.37 -6.21
CA TYR A 292 33.64 3.60 -7.20
C TYR A 292 34.68 4.60 -6.67
N ILE A 293 35.96 4.28 -6.90
CA ILE A 293 37.09 5.17 -6.62
C ILE A 293 37.54 5.84 -7.91
N PHE A 294 37.60 7.17 -7.87
CA PHE A 294 38.06 8.02 -8.97
C PHE A 294 39.52 8.41 -8.72
N GLY A 295 40.38 8.19 -9.71
CA GLY A 295 41.83 8.42 -9.66
C GLY A 295 42.24 9.87 -9.89
N ARG A 296 43.56 10.11 -10.01
CA ARG A 296 44.11 11.46 -10.22
C ARG A 296 43.83 12.00 -11.62
N ASP A 297 43.84 11.12 -12.63
CA ASP A 297 43.71 11.50 -14.05
C ASP A 297 42.24 11.73 -14.45
N GLY A 298 41.32 11.56 -13.51
CA GLY A 298 39.88 11.74 -13.67
C GLY A 298 39.17 10.51 -14.25
N GLY A 299 37.91 10.32 -13.88
CA GLY A 299 37.07 9.22 -14.38
C GLY A 299 35.61 9.63 -14.49
N VAL A 300 34.85 8.91 -15.33
CA VAL A 300 33.45 9.18 -15.64
C VAL A 300 32.62 7.89 -15.76
N VAL A 301 31.39 7.88 -15.25
CA VAL A 301 30.44 6.75 -15.32
C VAL A 301 29.15 7.20 -16.05
N VAL A 302 29.15 7.32 -17.37
CA VAL A 302 28.00 7.89 -18.11
C VAL A 302 26.87 6.86 -18.27
N TYR A 303 25.72 7.08 -17.63
CA TYR A 303 24.45 6.49 -18.07
C TYR A 303 23.84 7.34 -19.21
N THR A 304 23.30 6.66 -20.23
CA THR A 304 22.69 7.30 -21.41
C THR A 304 21.33 6.65 -21.71
N TRP A 305 20.24 7.37 -21.47
CA TRP A 305 18.88 6.89 -21.76
C TRP A 305 18.69 6.56 -23.25
N PRO A 306 18.01 5.44 -23.57
CA PRO A 306 17.52 5.16 -24.92
C PRO A 306 16.69 6.33 -25.46
N PRO A 307 16.70 6.59 -26.79
CA PRO A 307 16.12 7.82 -27.31
C PRO A 307 14.65 8.09 -27.01
N ASN A 308 13.87 7.02 -26.83
CA ASN A 308 12.42 7.03 -26.64
C ASN A 308 12.01 6.91 -25.15
N GLU A 309 12.94 6.55 -24.26
CA GLU A 309 12.69 6.30 -22.82
C GLU A 309 13.12 7.49 -21.94
N ARG A 310 13.25 8.68 -22.53
CA ARG A 310 13.79 9.85 -21.85
C ARG A 310 12.75 10.49 -20.94
N PRO A 311 12.98 10.52 -19.61
CA PRO A 311 12.01 11.04 -18.68
C PRO A 311 11.91 12.57 -18.75
N SER A 312 10.72 13.09 -18.48
CA SER A 312 10.47 14.51 -18.20
C SER A 312 9.77 14.57 -16.85
N THR A 313 10.48 15.05 -15.81
CA THR A 313 10.05 14.94 -14.41
C THR A 313 9.62 16.29 -13.83
N ARG A 314 8.45 16.33 -13.19
CA ARG A 314 8.08 17.48 -12.33
C ARG A 314 8.78 17.44 -10.97
N ALA A 315 9.16 16.25 -10.49
CA ALA A 315 9.86 16.07 -9.23
C ALA A 315 11.06 15.12 -9.39
N ASP A 316 12.15 15.39 -8.69
CA ASP A 316 13.37 14.58 -8.69
C ASP A 316 13.78 14.20 -7.26
N ARG A 317 14.40 13.03 -7.10
CA ARG A 317 15.02 12.54 -5.87
C ARG A 317 16.41 11.99 -6.17
N LEU A 318 17.42 12.54 -5.49
CA LEU A 318 18.84 12.22 -5.64
C LEU A 318 19.44 11.91 -4.26
N ALA A 319 20.18 10.81 -4.14
CA ALA A 319 21.01 10.53 -2.98
C ALA A 319 22.39 10.00 -3.41
N LEU A 320 23.46 10.47 -2.77
CA LEU A 320 24.83 10.08 -3.09
C LEU A 320 25.70 10.07 -1.82
N GLY A 321 26.40 8.97 -1.58
CA GLY A 321 27.49 8.91 -0.62
C GLY A 321 28.82 9.28 -1.29
N PHE A 322 29.69 10.04 -0.63
CA PHE A 322 30.98 10.44 -1.19
C PHE A 322 32.04 10.71 -0.13
N SER A 323 33.32 10.64 -0.54
CA SER A 323 34.44 11.15 0.25
C SER A 323 35.50 11.81 -0.63
N THR A 324 35.99 12.99 -0.23
CA THR A 324 37.02 13.72 -0.99
C THR A 324 37.81 14.71 -0.14
N GLN A 325 38.95 15.15 -0.69
CA GLN A 325 39.75 16.27 -0.18
C GLN A 325 39.73 17.48 -1.14
N GLN A 326 38.96 17.41 -2.23
CA GLN A 326 38.87 18.49 -3.21
C GLN A 326 37.95 19.63 -2.74
N LYS A 327 38.41 20.88 -2.91
CA LYS A 327 37.60 22.08 -2.64
C LYS A 327 36.64 22.45 -3.77
N HIS A 328 36.89 21.96 -4.98
CA HIS A 328 36.03 22.18 -6.15
C HIS A 328 35.96 20.87 -6.96
N ALA A 329 34.75 20.34 -7.18
CA ALA A 329 34.52 19.10 -7.92
C ALA A 329 33.08 19.05 -8.45
N ILE A 330 32.84 18.39 -9.59
CA ILE A 330 31.47 18.03 -10.03
C ILE A 330 31.26 16.55 -9.71
N LEU A 331 30.34 16.28 -8.78
CA LEU A 331 30.06 14.91 -8.34
C LEU A 331 29.06 14.21 -9.26
N LEU A 332 28.01 14.93 -9.68
CA LEU A 332 27.01 14.44 -10.62
C LEU A 332 26.47 15.62 -11.43
N ARG A 333 26.18 15.38 -12.71
CA ARG A 333 25.52 16.32 -13.60
C ARG A 333 24.52 15.55 -14.44
N VAL A 334 23.34 16.11 -14.68
CA VAL A 334 22.25 15.55 -15.48
C VAL A 334 21.87 16.62 -16.48
N ASP A 335 22.24 16.44 -17.74
CA ASP A 335 21.94 17.40 -18.82
C ASP A 335 20.56 17.15 -19.48
N SER A 336 20.12 18.04 -20.37
CA SER A 336 18.91 17.84 -21.20
C SER A 336 19.26 17.60 -22.67
N ALA A 337 18.27 17.63 -23.57
CA ALA A 337 18.56 17.57 -25.00
C ALA A 337 19.42 18.76 -25.44
N SER A 338 20.26 18.51 -26.44
CA SER A 338 20.91 19.57 -27.21
C SER A 338 19.85 20.59 -27.67
N GLY A 339 19.90 21.80 -27.11
CA GLY A 339 18.97 22.89 -27.40
C GLY A 339 17.87 23.17 -26.38
N LEU A 340 17.71 22.37 -25.30
CA LEU A 340 16.70 22.64 -24.27
C LEU A 340 17.22 23.51 -23.12
N GLY A 341 18.43 23.24 -22.63
CA GLY A 341 19.11 24.07 -21.62
C GLY A 341 18.88 23.64 -20.17
N ASP A 342 17.86 22.83 -19.89
CA ASP A 342 17.62 22.28 -18.55
C ASP A 342 18.79 21.42 -18.09
N TYR A 343 19.12 21.46 -16.79
CA TYR A 343 20.15 20.61 -16.19
C TYR A 343 20.01 20.54 -14.66
N LEU A 344 20.63 19.54 -14.04
CA LEU A 344 20.85 19.44 -12.60
C LEU A 344 22.31 19.08 -12.34
N GLN A 345 23.00 19.81 -11.46
CA GLN A 345 24.42 19.61 -11.15
C GLN A 345 24.64 19.63 -9.63
N LEU A 346 25.13 18.51 -9.10
CA LEU A 346 25.65 18.37 -7.75
C LEU A 346 27.17 18.58 -7.79
N GLN A 347 27.64 19.58 -7.04
CA GLN A 347 29.04 20.00 -7.02
C GLN A 347 29.52 20.33 -5.61
N ILE A 348 30.83 20.29 -5.43
CA ILE A 348 31.51 20.90 -4.29
C ILE A 348 32.07 22.24 -4.78
N ASP A 349 31.79 23.33 -4.07
CA ASP A 349 32.37 24.66 -4.31
C ASP A 349 32.94 25.23 -3.01
N LYS A 350 34.20 25.66 -3.04
CA LYS A 350 34.97 26.17 -1.88
C LYS A 350 35.02 25.21 -0.67
N GLY A 351 34.71 23.94 -0.87
CA GLY A 351 34.60 22.91 0.17
C GLY A 351 33.18 22.63 0.68
N ASN A 352 32.20 23.43 0.27
CA ASN A 352 30.78 23.26 0.59
C ASN A 352 30.08 22.42 -0.47
N ILE A 353 28.99 21.73 -0.11
CA ILE A 353 28.17 20.97 -1.07
C ILE A 353 27.04 21.85 -1.61
N ARG A 354 26.88 21.89 -2.93
CA ARG A 354 25.91 22.75 -3.62
C ARG A 354 25.23 21.99 -4.77
N VAL A 355 23.93 22.19 -4.91
CA VAL A 355 23.17 21.79 -6.11
C VAL A 355 22.77 23.05 -6.88
N VAL A 356 22.97 22.99 -8.19
CA VAL A 356 22.55 24.01 -9.16
C VAL A 356 21.67 23.32 -10.20
N PHE A 357 20.48 23.84 -10.47
CA PHE A 357 19.61 23.27 -11.50
C PHE A 357 18.83 24.35 -12.25
N ASN A 358 18.46 24.03 -13.49
CA ASN A 358 17.62 24.85 -14.35
C ASN A 358 16.54 23.94 -14.99
N VAL A 359 15.30 24.43 -15.00
CA VAL A 359 14.10 23.74 -15.53
C VAL A 359 13.32 24.65 -16.51
N GLY A 360 14.04 25.49 -17.26
CA GLY A 360 13.50 26.33 -18.33
C GLY A 360 13.36 27.82 -17.98
N THR A 361 13.98 28.27 -16.89
CA THR A 361 14.03 29.68 -16.46
C THR A 361 15.44 30.05 -15.99
N ASP A 362 15.62 30.47 -14.73
CA ASP A 362 16.90 30.86 -14.14
C ASP A 362 17.54 29.72 -13.34
N ASP A 363 18.85 29.80 -13.13
CA ASP A 363 19.59 28.81 -12.34
C ASP A 363 19.24 28.91 -10.84
N ILE A 364 18.59 27.87 -10.32
CA ILE A 364 18.22 27.74 -8.91
C ILE A 364 19.37 27.06 -8.17
N ASN A 365 19.70 27.63 -7.01
CA ASN A 365 20.87 27.26 -6.22
C ASN A 365 20.45 26.93 -4.78
N ILE A 366 20.99 25.84 -4.24
CA ILE A 366 20.88 25.44 -2.84
C ILE A 366 22.24 24.89 -2.37
N GLU A 367 22.73 25.35 -1.23
CA GLU A 367 24.08 25.06 -0.70
C GLU A 367 24.02 24.84 0.80
N GLU A 368 24.70 23.81 1.29
CA GLU A 368 25.00 23.63 2.70
C GLU A 368 26.37 24.26 2.99
N SER A 369 26.37 25.33 3.78
CA SER A 369 27.52 26.20 4.04
C SER A 369 28.04 26.12 5.48
N THR A 370 27.35 25.39 6.36
CA THR A 370 27.73 25.21 7.77
C THR A 370 28.77 24.11 7.97
N LYS A 371 28.94 23.21 6.99
CA LYS A 371 29.82 22.04 7.08
C LYS A 371 30.62 21.80 5.79
N PHE A 372 31.94 21.86 5.92
CA PHE A 372 32.86 21.47 4.84
C PHE A 372 32.84 19.95 4.62
N VAL A 373 32.77 19.53 3.35
CA VAL A 373 32.73 18.11 2.92
C VAL A 373 34.04 17.62 2.29
N ASN A 374 35.07 18.47 2.30
CA ASN A 374 36.39 18.17 1.73
C ASN A 374 37.42 17.70 2.79
N ASP A 375 36.96 17.09 3.88
CA ASP A 375 37.81 16.65 5.00
C ASP A 375 38.36 15.21 4.84
N GLY A 376 37.93 14.51 3.80
CA GLY A 376 38.31 13.12 3.50
C GLY A 376 37.45 12.05 4.19
N LYS A 377 36.43 12.43 4.97
CA LYS A 377 35.46 11.48 5.55
C LYS A 377 34.33 11.18 4.58
N TYR A 378 33.50 10.22 4.95
CA TYR A 378 32.29 9.86 4.22
C TYR A 378 31.16 10.83 4.58
N HIS A 379 30.47 11.33 3.55
CA HIS A 379 29.32 12.21 3.62
C HIS A 379 28.21 11.68 2.72
N ILE A 380 26.96 11.98 3.08
CA ILE A 380 25.75 11.59 2.36
C ILE A 380 24.99 12.85 2.04
N ILE A 381 24.72 13.08 0.75
CA ILE A 381 23.88 14.19 0.31
C ILE A 381 22.55 13.65 -0.19
N ARG A 382 21.44 14.20 0.32
CA ARG A 382 20.07 13.95 -0.14
C ARG A 382 19.55 15.24 -0.74
N PHE A 383 19.02 15.16 -1.96
CA PHE A 383 18.41 16.29 -2.66
C PHE A 383 17.04 15.87 -3.20
N THR A 384 16.05 16.75 -3.07
CA THR A 384 14.75 16.59 -3.73
C THR A 384 14.36 17.87 -4.46
N ARG A 385 13.59 17.73 -5.54
CA ARG A 385 13.00 18.84 -6.31
C ARG A 385 11.52 18.59 -6.53
N SER A 386 10.71 19.64 -6.51
CA SER A 386 9.31 19.65 -6.98
C SER A 386 9.04 20.98 -7.68
N GLY A 387 8.98 20.96 -9.01
CA GLY A 387 8.96 22.16 -9.83
C GLY A 387 10.25 22.97 -9.65
N GLY A 388 10.12 24.26 -9.34
CA GLY A 388 11.21 25.12 -8.88
C GLY A 388 11.63 24.94 -7.41
N ASN A 389 10.80 24.32 -6.57
CA ASN A 389 11.13 24.12 -5.15
C ASN A 389 12.14 22.98 -4.98
N ALA A 390 13.05 23.12 -4.02
CA ALA A 390 14.06 22.10 -3.74
C ALA A 390 14.41 21.99 -2.25
N THR A 391 14.86 20.81 -1.85
CA THR A 391 15.45 20.57 -0.52
C THR A 391 16.82 19.91 -0.63
N LEU A 392 17.70 20.21 0.33
CA LEU A 392 19.05 19.66 0.43
C LEU A 392 19.33 19.27 1.89
N GLN A 393 19.86 18.07 2.11
CA GLN A 393 20.28 17.61 3.43
C GLN A 393 21.64 16.92 3.33
N LEU A 394 22.58 17.34 4.17
CA LEU A 394 23.91 16.73 4.29
C LEU A 394 23.99 15.95 5.61
N ASP A 395 24.28 14.66 5.53
CA ASP A 395 24.36 13.73 6.66
C ASP A 395 23.08 13.78 7.52
N ASP A 396 23.20 14.13 8.81
CA ASP A 396 22.10 14.31 9.77
C ASP A 396 21.84 15.80 10.10
N LEU A 397 22.33 16.72 9.27
CA LEU A 397 22.01 18.15 9.43
C LEU A 397 20.52 18.41 9.12
N PRO A 398 19.96 19.54 9.61
CA PRO A 398 18.63 19.97 9.24
C PRO A 398 18.46 20.11 7.72
N VAL A 399 17.25 19.84 7.23
CA VAL A 399 16.93 20.00 5.81
C VAL A 399 16.91 21.50 5.47
N ILE A 400 17.69 21.89 4.46
CA ILE A 400 17.62 23.21 3.84
C ILE A 400 16.51 23.18 2.80
N GLU A 401 15.63 24.17 2.81
CA GLU A 401 14.55 24.32 1.83
C GLU A 401 14.76 25.58 0.97
N ARG A 402 14.44 25.49 -0.31
CA ARG A 402 14.54 26.60 -1.28
C ARG A 402 13.23 26.75 -2.03
N TYR A 403 12.56 27.87 -1.78
CA TYR A 403 11.35 28.32 -2.49
C TYR A 403 11.71 29.57 -3.32
N PRO A 404 12.08 29.42 -4.60
CA PRO A 404 12.40 30.56 -5.45
C PRO A 404 11.12 31.32 -5.86
N SER A 405 11.21 32.64 -5.94
CA SER A 405 10.06 33.53 -6.15
C SER A 405 9.77 33.78 -7.62
N GLY A 406 8.62 33.34 -8.12
CA GLY A 406 8.15 33.61 -9.48
C GLY A 406 7.35 32.43 -10.05
N ASN A 407 6.80 32.60 -11.26
CA ASN A 407 6.16 31.50 -11.98
C ASN A 407 7.24 30.69 -12.71
N ILE A 408 7.87 29.79 -11.98
CA ILE A 408 9.10 29.08 -12.39
C ILE A 408 8.78 27.76 -13.12
N ASP A 409 7.62 27.17 -12.83
CA ASP A 409 7.05 26.05 -13.60
C ASP A 409 6.40 26.59 -14.88
N ASN A 410 7.22 26.87 -15.89
CA ASN A 410 6.74 26.87 -17.26
C ASN A 410 6.46 25.41 -17.67
N GLU A 411 5.21 25.06 -17.97
CA GLU A 411 4.85 23.74 -18.50
C GLU A 411 5.42 23.53 -19.92
N ARG A 412 6.72 23.24 -19.99
CA ARG A 412 7.38 22.72 -21.19
C ARG A 412 7.56 21.22 -21.03
N LEU A 413 6.93 20.44 -21.91
CA LEU A 413 7.32 19.05 -22.16
C LEU A 413 8.69 19.06 -22.87
N ALA A 414 9.74 19.31 -22.09
CA ALA A 414 11.11 19.32 -22.53
C ALA A 414 11.66 17.89 -22.41
N ILE A 415 11.87 17.22 -23.54
CA ILE A 415 12.39 15.84 -23.60
C ILE A 415 13.86 15.84 -23.16
N ALA A 416 14.11 15.70 -21.85
CA ALA A 416 15.45 15.78 -21.29
C ALA A 416 16.30 14.57 -21.75
N ARG A 417 17.27 14.80 -22.65
CA ARG A 417 18.35 13.84 -22.92
C ARG A 417 19.34 13.85 -21.76
N GLN A 418 18.94 13.22 -20.67
CA GLN A 418 19.80 13.02 -19.54
C GLN A 418 21.08 12.28 -19.96
N ARG A 419 22.19 12.99 -19.83
CA ARG A 419 23.56 12.50 -19.98
C ARG A 419 24.21 12.77 -18.64
N ILE A 420 24.88 11.77 -18.06
CA ILE A 420 25.46 11.91 -16.71
C ILE A 420 26.99 11.94 -16.75
N PRO A 421 27.63 13.09 -17.09
CA PRO A 421 29.07 13.22 -17.04
C PRO A 421 29.56 13.52 -15.61
N TYR A 422 30.05 12.49 -14.92
CA TYR A 422 30.90 12.64 -13.74
C TYR A 422 32.26 13.21 -14.15
N ARG A 423 32.75 14.22 -13.43
CA ARG A 423 34.15 14.65 -13.51
C ARG A 423 34.68 14.91 -12.10
N LEU A 424 34.94 13.82 -11.39
CA LEU A 424 35.80 13.87 -10.22
C LEU A 424 37.27 13.82 -10.64
N GLY A 425 38.08 14.71 -10.05
CA GLY A 425 39.43 14.31 -9.69
C GLY A 425 39.38 13.66 -8.31
N ARG A 426 40.10 12.55 -8.12
CA ARG A 426 40.45 11.96 -6.81
C ARG A 426 39.36 12.01 -5.71
N GLY A 427 38.52 10.98 -5.65
CA GLY A 427 37.53 10.79 -4.58
C GLY A 427 36.90 9.40 -4.61
N GLN A 428 35.93 9.16 -3.72
CA GLN A 428 35.07 7.96 -3.77
C GLN A 428 33.61 8.39 -3.87
N LEU A 429 32.81 7.66 -4.65
CA LEU A 429 31.35 7.77 -4.71
C LEU A 429 30.70 6.43 -4.39
N SER A 430 29.59 6.43 -3.65
CA SER A 430 28.88 5.24 -3.16
C SER A 430 27.38 5.38 -3.31
N GLY A 431 26.71 4.27 -3.68
CA GLY A 431 25.27 4.09 -3.49
C GLY A 431 24.40 5.16 -4.16
N LEU A 432 24.81 5.66 -5.33
CA LEU A 432 24.06 6.68 -6.04
C LEU A 432 22.66 6.17 -6.43
N TYR A 433 21.66 6.93 -6.03
CA TYR A 433 20.27 6.80 -6.44
C TYR A 433 19.80 8.08 -7.12
N TYR A 434 19.16 7.96 -8.29
CA TYR A 434 18.47 9.07 -8.96
C TYR A 434 17.17 8.56 -9.62
N ASN A 435 16.02 9.05 -9.18
CA ASN A 435 14.70 8.76 -9.76
C ASN A 435 14.44 7.26 -10.05
N GLY A 436 14.75 6.38 -9.09
CA GLY A 436 14.61 4.93 -9.22
C GLY A 436 15.88 4.19 -9.70
N LEU A 437 16.79 4.88 -10.40
CA LEU A 437 18.00 4.28 -10.95
C LEU A 437 19.13 4.22 -9.92
N ARG A 438 19.68 3.01 -9.69
CA ARG A 438 20.90 2.78 -8.89
C ARG A 438 22.12 2.72 -9.81
N ILE A 439 22.54 3.88 -10.32
CA ILE A 439 23.48 3.98 -11.45
C ILE A 439 24.82 3.28 -11.19
N LEU A 440 25.36 3.31 -9.97
CA LEU A 440 26.62 2.62 -9.64
C LEU A 440 26.46 1.08 -9.56
N ASN A 441 25.30 0.57 -9.16
CA ASN A 441 24.97 -0.86 -9.22
C ASN A 441 24.93 -1.34 -10.68
N MET A 442 24.14 -0.65 -11.50
CA MET A 442 24.04 -0.91 -12.94
C MET A 442 25.41 -0.84 -13.63
N ALA A 443 26.33 0.02 -13.17
CA ALA A 443 27.69 0.11 -13.69
C ALA A 443 28.54 -1.12 -13.33
N ALA A 444 28.42 -1.63 -12.10
CA ALA A 444 29.10 -2.84 -11.64
C ALA A 444 28.55 -4.10 -12.32
N GLU A 445 27.26 -4.10 -12.64
CA GLU A 445 26.55 -5.18 -13.35
C GLU A 445 26.78 -5.16 -14.88
N GLY A 446 27.52 -4.18 -15.41
CA GLY A 446 27.84 -4.11 -16.84
C GLY A 446 26.67 -3.68 -17.75
N HIS A 447 25.71 -2.92 -17.22
CA HIS A 447 24.49 -2.52 -17.94
C HIS A 447 24.79 -1.81 -19.28
N PRO A 448 24.12 -2.18 -20.40
CA PRO A 448 24.53 -1.77 -21.77
C PRO A 448 24.44 -0.26 -22.04
N HIS A 449 23.64 0.47 -21.26
CA HIS A 449 23.51 1.92 -21.34
C HIS A 449 24.48 2.70 -20.44
N ILE A 450 25.42 2.02 -19.78
CA ILE A 450 26.48 2.63 -18.97
C ILE A 450 27.84 2.49 -19.64
N ARG A 451 28.63 3.56 -19.54
CA ARG A 451 30.04 3.59 -19.91
C ARG A 451 30.90 4.09 -18.75
N VAL A 452 31.89 3.31 -18.37
CA VAL A 452 32.94 3.72 -17.43
C VAL A 452 34.19 4.07 -18.24
N ASP A 453 34.58 5.35 -18.27
CA ASP A 453 35.76 5.84 -18.98
C ASP A 453 36.73 6.52 -17.99
N GLY A 454 38.05 6.44 -18.25
CA GLY A 454 39.09 7.05 -17.41
C GLY A 454 39.40 6.27 -16.12
N SER A 455 39.98 6.95 -15.12
CA SER A 455 40.45 6.36 -13.86
C SER A 455 39.33 6.10 -12.84
N ALA A 456 38.21 5.50 -13.24
CA ALA A 456 37.16 5.05 -12.33
C ALA A 456 37.25 3.52 -12.14
N ARG A 457 37.31 3.05 -10.89
CA ARG A 457 37.37 1.62 -10.56
C ARG A 457 36.39 1.23 -9.46
N LEU A 458 35.80 0.04 -9.57
CA LEU A 458 34.93 -0.54 -8.54
C LEU A 458 35.74 -0.86 -7.27
N VAL A 459 35.11 -0.74 -6.10
CA VAL A 459 35.64 -1.24 -4.82
C VAL A 459 35.16 -2.67 -4.63
N GLY A 460 36.10 -3.62 -4.69
CA GLY A 460 35.84 -5.06 -4.68
C GLY A 460 36.73 -5.78 -5.69
N ASP A 461 36.92 -5.15 -6.86
CA ASP A 461 37.88 -5.60 -7.88
C ASP A 461 39.33 -5.32 -7.44
N MET A 462 39.93 -6.28 -6.73
CA MET A 462 41.38 -6.49 -6.82
C MET A 462 41.68 -7.46 -7.97
N PRO A 463 42.43 -7.05 -9.00
CA PRO A 463 43.10 -8.01 -9.85
C PRO A 463 44.14 -8.76 -9.02
N SER A 464 44.07 -10.10 -9.00
CA SER A 464 45.11 -10.97 -8.45
C SER A 464 46.39 -10.90 -9.29
N ALA A 465 47.09 -9.78 -9.24
CA ALA A 465 48.30 -9.52 -10.00
C ALA A 465 49.49 -10.27 -9.37
N SER A 466 49.98 -11.26 -10.11
CA SER A 466 51.17 -12.06 -9.86
C SER A 466 52.37 -11.25 -9.31
N ILE A 467 52.76 -11.53 -8.06
CA ILE A 467 54.06 -11.14 -7.53
C ILE A 467 55.09 -12.14 -8.05
N THR A 468 55.79 -11.80 -9.13
CA THR A 468 57.04 -12.47 -9.52
C THR A 468 58.17 -11.97 -8.62
N PRO A 469 58.84 -12.85 -7.85
CA PRO A 469 59.96 -12.41 -7.02
C PRO A 469 61.21 -12.22 -7.86
N GLN A 470 61.56 -10.96 -8.16
CA GLN A 470 62.91 -10.65 -8.64
C GLN A 470 63.90 -10.69 -7.47
N SER A 471 64.97 -11.47 -7.66
CA SER A 471 66.00 -11.69 -6.63
C SER A 471 66.91 -10.48 -6.46
N SER A 472 67.09 -10.04 -5.22
CA SER A 472 68.33 -9.36 -4.79
C SER A 472 68.67 -9.82 -3.38
N ALA A 473 69.85 -10.41 -3.23
CA ALA A 473 70.37 -10.88 -1.95
C ALA A 473 71.48 -9.94 -1.47
N ALA A 474 71.40 -9.48 -0.22
CA ALA A 474 72.56 -9.38 0.69
C ALA A 474 72.17 -8.87 2.10
N ALA A 475 72.84 -9.44 3.10
CA ALA A 475 73.17 -8.86 4.41
C ALA A 475 72.07 -8.48 5.43
N GLY A 476 71.81 -9.41 6.37
CA GLY A 476 72.38 -9.22 7.72
C GLY A 476 71.46 -8.90 8.92
N GLY A 477 71.19 -9.91 9.76
CA GLY A 477 71.34 -9.78 11.23
C GLY A 477 70.09 -9.64 12.13
N ASN A 478 69.83 -10.68 12.93
CA ASN A 478 69.10 -10.73 14.22
C ASN A 478 67.59 -10.38 14.23
N ARG A 479 66.68 -11.30 14.62
CA ARG A 479 66.30 -11.73 16.00
C ARG A 479 65.81 -10.58 16.90
N SER A 480 64.68 -10.69 17.62
CA SER A 480 63.62 -11.73 17.68
C SER A 480 62.39 -11.21 18.46
N ASP A 481 61.27 -11.96 18.41
CA ASP A 481 60.17 -12.01 19.40
C ASP A 481 59.26 -10.76 19.57
N SER A 482 57.95 -10.86 19.90
CA SER A 482 56.96 -11.95 19.81
C SER A 482 55.56 -11.39 20.15
N ALA A 483 54.48 -11.96 19.58
CA ALA A 483 53.12 -11.86 20.13
C ALA A 483 52.30 -13.09 19.68
N PRO A 484 51.68 -13.87 20.61
CA PRO A 484 51.01 -15.12 20.26
C PRO A 484 49.52 -14.94 19.94
N SER A 485 49.01 -15.83 19.09
CA SER A 485 47.59 -16.15 18.99
C SER A 485 47.16 -17.09 20.13
N ILE A 486 45.87 -17.03 20.50
CA ILE A 486 45.19 -18.09 21.26
C ILE A 486 44.00 -18.55 20.42
N SER A 487 43.83 -19.87 20.35
CA SER A 487 42.79 -20.55 19.59
C SER A 487 41.84 -21.33 20.52
N ASP A 488 40.69 -21.70 19.95
CA ASP A 488 39.84 -22.87 20.25
C ASP A 488 39.33 -23.11 21.68
N ILE A 489 38.00 -23.16 21.81
CA ILE A 489 37.34 -24.32 22.45
C ILE A 489 36.20 -24.81 21.54
N THR A 490 36.27 -26.08 21.18
CA THR A 490 35.24 -26.84 20.44
C THR A 490 34.49 -27.76 21.41
N THR A 491 33.18 -27.96 21.24
CA THR A 491 32.55 -29.23 21.69
C THR A 491 31.49 -29.70 20.68
N THR A 492 31.51 -31.00 20.39
CA THR A 492 30.79 -31.71 19.33
C THR A 492 29.75 -32.70 19.85
N THR A 493 28.66 -32.87 19.10
CA THR A 493 27.94 -34.15 18.80
C THR A 493 27.02 -33.86 17.60
N ALA A 494 27.12 -34.41 16.38
CA ALA A 494 27.35 -35.79 15.91
C ALA A 494 26.16 -36.72 16.27
N THR A 495 25.54 -37.53 15.37
CA THR A 495 26.08 -38.24 14.18
C THR A 495 25.02 -38.65 13.12
N ASN A 496 25.36 -38.56 11.82
CA ASN A 496 25.32 -39.60 10.73
C ASN A 496 24.05 -40.46 10.46
N ARG A 497 23.76 -41.03 9.27
CA ARG A 497 24.37 -41.07 7.90
C ARG A 497 23.37 -41.77 6.96
N LYS A 498 23.34 -41.44 5.66
CA LYS A 498 23.75 -42.37 4.56
C LYS A 498 23.69 -41.71 3.18
N GLN A 499 24.55 -42.18 2.28
CA GLN A 499 24.73 -41.71 0.91
C GLN A 499 23.94 -42.59 -0.09
N GLY A 500 23.58 -42.00 -1.22
CA GLY A 500 23.28 -42.66 -2.48
C GLY A 500 23.57 -41.67 -3.60
N ALA A 501 24.31 -42.07 -4.64
CA ALA A 501 24.81 -41.18 -5.68
C ALA A 501 24.66 -41.80 -7.07
N THR A 502 24.19 -41.00 -8.03
CA THR A 502 24.35 -41.24 -9.47
C THR A 502 24.34 -39.92 -10.24
N GLN A 503 25.13 -39.85 -11.31
CA GLN A 503 25.21 -38.78 -12.32
C GLN A 503 23.86 -38.61 -13.06
N GLN A 504 23.50 -37.55 -13.80
CA GLN A 504 24.17 -36.40 -14.46
C GLN A 504 23.23 -35.16 -14.35
N SER A 505 23.54 -33.91 -14.76
CA SER A 505 24.70 -33.24 -15.40
C SER A 505 24.72 -31.74 -14.96
N ALA A 506 25.43 -30.85 -15.68
CA ALA A 506 25.38 -29.40 -15.52
C ALA A 506 24.77 -28.71 -16.76
N ASP A 507 24.07 -27.59 -16.56
CA ASP A 507 24.34 -26.31 -17.23
C ASP A 507 23.62 -25.16 -16.49
N ASP A 508 24.25 -23.98 -16.45
CA ASP A 508 23.81 -22.78 -15.72
C ASP A 508 22.70 -22.01 -16.46
N LEU A 509 21.82 -21.32 -15.72
CA LEU A 509 21.75 -19.84 -15.74
C LEU A 509 20.73 -19.24 -14.75
N LEU A 510 21.19 -18.24 -14.00
CA LEU A 510 20.37 -17.32 -13.20
C LEU A 510 19.92 -16.14 -14.07
N VAL A 511 18.63 -15.81 -14.10
CA VAL A 511 18.14 -14.43 -14.33
C VAL A 511 16.88 -14.20 -13.50
N ALA A 512 16.87 -13.11 -12.71
CA ALA A 512 15.67 -12.60 -12.06
C ALA A 512 14.90 -11.68 -13.02
N SER A 513 13.59 -11.85 -13.12
CA SER A 513 12.73 -10.95 -13.89
C SER A 513 12.23 -9.81 -13.02
N ALA A 514 12.72 -8.59 -13.27
CA ALA A 514 12.08 -7.37 -12.78
C ALA A 514 10.87 -7.04 -13.67
N GLU A 515 9.75 -6.69 -13.04
CA GLU A 515 8.53 -6.29 -13.73
C GLU A 515 8.57 -4.80 -14.06
N CYS A 516 8.36 -4.45 -15.33
CA CYS A 516 8.13 -3.06 -15.76
C CYS A 516 6.61 -2.83 -15.91
N PRO A 517 6.10 -1.63 -15.56
CA PRO A 517 4.68 -1.33 -15.65
C PRO A 517 4.24 -1.11 -17.10
N SER A 518 3.07 -1.64 -17.45
CA SER A 518 2.42 -1.43 -18.74
C SER A 518 1.09 -0.70 -18.56
N ASP A 519 1.11 0.61 -18.73
CA ASP A 519 -0.07 1.41 -19.09
C ASP A 519 0.17 1.92 -20.52
N ASP A 520 -0.74 1.64 -21.45
CA ASP A 520 -1.05 2.49 -22.62
C ASP A 520 -2.38 2.02 -23.24
N GLU A 521 -3.23 2.98 -23.58
CA GLU A 521 -4.59 2.75 -24.10
C GLU A 521 -4.66 2.77 -25.64
N ASP A 522 -5.81 2.31 -26.16
CA ASP A 522 -6.42 2.66 -27.45
C ASP A 522 -5.57 2.58 -28.73
N ILE A 523 -5.71 1.46 -29.44
CA ILE A 523 -5.36 1.31 -30.86
C ILE A 523 -6.63 1.07 -31.68
N ASP A 524 -7.02 2.06 -32.47
CA ASP A 524 -8.01 1.91 -33.55
C ASP A 524 -7.46 0.97 -34.66
N PRO A 525 -8.31 0.13 -35.28
CA PRO A 525 -7.86 -0.89 -36.22
C PRO A 525 -7.45 -0.32 -37.59
N CYS A 526 -6.21 -0.60 -38.00
CA CYS A 526 -5.70 -0.28 -39.33
C CYS A 526 -6.16 -1.31 -40.39
N ASP A 527 -6.71 -0.80 -41.51
CA ASP A 527 -7.12 -1.58 -42.68
C ASP A 527 -5.90 -1.96 -43.56
N PRO A 528 -5.78 -3.17 -44.13
CA PRO A 528 -4.53 -3.64 -44.73
C PRO A 528 -4.39 -3.35 -46.23
N SER A 529 -3.24 -2.81 -46.63
CA SER A 529 -2.75 -2.71 -48.01
C SER A 529 -1.23 -2.55 -47.98
N SER A 530 -0.41 -3.10 -48.88
CA SER A 530 -0.67 -4.00 -50.02
C SER A 530 0.67 -4.60 -50.51
N ALA A 531 0.70 -5.87 -50.95
CA ALA A 531 1.88 -6.43 -51.61
C ALA A 531 1.59 -7.72 -52.43
N ARG A 532 1.62 -7.63 -53.78
CA ARG A 532 2.22 -8.65 -54.68
C ARG A 532 2.33 -8.19 -56.15
N PRO A 533 3.28 -8.73 -56.96
CA PRO A 533 3.50 -8.36 -58.37
C PRO A 533 2.62 -9.15 -59.37
N PRO A 534 2.63 -8.81 -60.68
CA PRO A 534 1.53 -9.10 -61.62
C PRO A 534 1.78 -10.26 -62.61
N LEU A 535 0.70 -10.67 -63.31
CA LEU A 535 0.60 -11.29 -64.67
C LEU A 535 -0.93 -11.32 -65.07
N PRO A 536 -1.35 -11.51 -66.35
CA PRO A 536 -2.26 -10.51 -66.97
C PRO A 536 -3.59 -11.01 -67.60
N GLU A 537 -4.42 -10.02 -67.96
CA GLU A 537 -5.53 -9.96 -68.96
C GLU A 537 -6.68 -10.99 -68.97
N VAL A 538 -7.92 -10.50 -68.76
CA VAL A 538 -9.06 -10.56 -69.73
C VAL A 538 -9.98 -9.33 -69.49
N LYS A 539 -10.55 -8.74 -70.57
CA LYS A 539 -11.47 -7.58 -70.56
C LYS A 539 -12.95 -7.96 -70.41
N VAL A 540 -13.74 -7.17 -69.67
CA VAL A 540 -15.17 -6.87 -69.94
C VAL A 540 -15.44 -5.39 -69.59
N PHE A 541 -16.32 -4.72 -70.33
CA PHE A 541 -16.63 -3.27 -70.23
C PHE A 541 -17.77 -2.93 -69.23
N PRO A 542 -17.95 -1.65 -68.83
CA PRO A 542 -18.71 -1.24 -67.63
C PRO A 542 -20.10 -0.62 -67.89
N VAL A 543 -20.87 -0.42 -66.82
CA VAL A 543 -22.07 0.45 -66.73
C VAL A 543 -21.99 1.24 -65.39
N PRO A 544 -22.40 2.52 -65.33
CA PRO A 544 -21.94 3.44 -64.27
C PRO A 544 -22.93 3.65 -63.10
N SER A 545 -22.41 4.15 -61.99
CA SER A 545 -23.17 4.90 -60.97
C SER A 545 -22.30 6.05 -60.42
N GLU A 546 -22.96 7.12 -59.98
CA GLU A 546 -22.37 8.45 -59.82
C GLU A 546 -21.59 8.65 -58.50
N VAL A 547 -20.52 9.45 -58.57
CA VAL A 547 -19.80 9.92 -57.37
C VAL A 547 -20.29 11.34 -57.03
N VAL A 548 -21.12 11.45 -55.99
CA VAL A 548 -21.34 12.72 -55.30
C VAL A 548 -20.17 12.93 -54.33
N ARG A 549 -19.48 14.06 -54.46
CA ARG A 549 -18.25 14.37 -53.72
C ARG A 549 -18.50 15.58 -52.82
N GLU A 550 -18.99 15.34 -51.61
CA GLU A 550 -19.12 16.42 -50.62
C GLU A 550 -17.75 16.85 -50.08
N SER A 551 -17.58 18.17 -49.95
CA SER A 551 -16.36 18.82 -49.50
C SER A 551 -16.46 19.17 -48.02
N SER A 552 -15.49 18.70 -47.23
CA SER A 552 -15.41 18.99 -45.80
C SER A 552 -15.28 20.49 -45.54
N SER A 553 -16.33 21.09 -44.96
CA SER A 553 -16.40 22.50 -44.62
C SER A 553 -16.06 22.70 -43.14
N THR A 554 -14.84 23.15 -42.87
CA THR A 554 -14.30 23.40 -41.51
C THR A 554 -15.16 24.38 -40.70
N THR A 555 -15.96 25.22 -41.36
CA THR A 555 -16.90 26.17 -40.77
C THR A 555 -17.96 25.49 -39.89
N GLY A 556 -18.43 24.29 -40.25
CA GLY A 556 -19.48 23.59 -39.49
C GLY A 556 -19.00 23.11 -38.11
N MET A 557 -17.76 22.64 -38.02
CA MET A 557 -17.19 22.11 -36.78
C MET A 557 -16.94 23.20 -35.73
N VAL A 558 -16.50 24.39 -36.16
CA VAL A 558 -16.29 25.55 -35.28
C VAL A 558 -17.62 26.04 -34.71
N VAL A 559 -18.68 26.11 -35.52
CA VAL A 559 -20.03 26.49 -35.05
C VAL A 559 -20.57 25.48 -34.03
N GLY A 560 -20.34 24.18 -34.23
CA GLY A 560 -20.71 23.14 -33.25
C GLY A 560 -20.04 23.31 -31.89
N ILE A 561 -18.73 23.58 -31.87
CA ILE A 561 -17.95 23.80 -30.64
C ILE A 561 -18.44 25.06 -29.89
N VAL A 562 -18.67 26.17 -30.61
CA VAL A 562 -19.18 27.42 -30.02
C VAL A 562 -20.60 27.23 -29.45
N ALA A 563 -21.47 26.49 -30.15
CA ALA A 563 -22.81 26.18 -29.66
C ALA A 563 -22.78 25.31 -28.39
N ALA A 564 -21.91 24.29 -28.35
CA ALA A 564 -21.75 23.43 -27.17
C ALA A 564 -21.20 24.21 -25.95
N ALA A 565 -20.23 25.10 -26.16
CA ALA A 565 -19.70 25.98 -25.11
C ALA A 565 -20.78 26.94 -24.55
N ALA A 566 -21.57 27.55 -25.43
CA ALA A 566 -22.69 28.41 -25.03
C ALA A 566 -23.76 27.65 -24.23
N LEU A 567 -24.08 26.41 -24.62
CA LEU A 567 -25.01 25.54 -23.89
C LEU A 567 -24.49 25.22 -22.48
N CYS A 568 -23.21 24.89 -22.34
CA CYS A 568 -22.60 24.60 -21.04
C CYS A 568 -22.63 25.82 -20.10
N ILE A 569 -22.35 27.02 -20.62
CA ILE A 569 -22.43 28.27 -19.86
C ILE A 569 -23.87 28.53 -19.38
N LEU A 570 -24.88 28.32 -20.24
CA LEU A 570 -26.29 28.45 -19.86
C LEU A 570 -26.71 27.45 -18.75
N ILE A 571 -26.23 26.20 -18.81
CA ILE A 571 -26.49 25.19 -17.78
C ILE A 571 -25.86 25.60 -16.44
N LEU A 572 -24.62 26.11 -16.45
CA LEU A 572 -23.95 26.60 -15.23
C LEU A 572 -24.66 27.83 -14.64
N LEU A 573 -25.09 28.79 -15.48
CA LEU A 573 -25.87 29.95 -15.02
C LEU A 573 -27.23 29.54 -14.44
N TYR A 574 -27.92 28.56 -15.04
CA TYR A 574 -29.16 28.02 -14.48
C TYR A 574 -28.92 27.29 -13.15
N ALA A 575 -27.83 26.53 -13.02
CA ALA A 575 -27.44 25.90 -11.77
C ALA A 575 -27.15 26.94 -10.66
N MET A 576 -26.40 28.00 -10.97
CA MET A 576 -26.14 29.11 -10.04
C MET A 576 -27.42 29.87 -9.65
N TYR A 577 -28.32 30.14 -10.60
CA TYR A 577 -29.61 30.76 -10.33
C TYR A 577 -30.47 29.90 -9.39
N LYS A 578 -30.54 28.59 -9.65
CA LYS A 578 -31.26 27.62 -8.82
C LYS A 578 -30.64 27.45 -7.43
N TYR A 579 -29.31 27.58 -7.31
CA TYR A 579 -28.61 27.54 -6.03
C TYR A 579 -28.92 28.80 -5.22
N ARG A 580 -28.79 29.99 -5.82
CA ARG A 580 -29.07 31.28 -5.17
C ARG A 580 -30.52 31.42 -4.71
N ASN A 581 -31.49 30.91 -5.48
CA ASN A 581 -32.90 30.92 -5.08
C ASN A 581 -33.26 29.87 -4.01
N ARG A 582 -32.33 28.98 -3.61
CA ARG A 582 -32.54 27.99 -2.55
C ARG A 582 -32.29 28.58 -1.15
N ASP A 583 -31.56 29.68 -1.05
CA ASP A 583 -31.16 30.31 0.22
C ASP A 583 -32.16 31.36 0.74
N GLU A 584 -33.17 31.76 -0.04
CA GLU A 584 -34.23 32.70 0.39
C GLU A 584 -35.51 31.99 0.91
N GLY A 585 -35.45 30.66 1.09
CA GLY A 585 -36.57 29.81 1.48
C GLY A 585 -36.81 29.68 3.00
N SER A 586 -37.35 30.74 3.63
CA SER A 586 -38.16 30.67 4.88
C SER A 586 -37.65 29.80 6.04
N TYR A 587 -36.85 30.37 6.95
CA TYR A 587 -36.81 29.91 8.34
C TYR A 587 -37.91 30.60 9.16
N HIS A 588 -38.93 29.85 9.57
CA HIS A 588 -39.83 30.26 10.65
C HIS A 588 -39.16 29.89 11.97
N VAL A 589 -38.96 30.87 12.85
CA VAL A 589 -38.35 30.66 14.18
C VAL A 589 -39.48 30.46 15.19
N ASP A 590 -39.55 29.28 15.80
CA ASP A 590 -40.27 29.08 17.06
C ASP A 590 -39.34 29.45 18.23
N GLU A 591 -39.69 30.50 18.96
CA GLU A 591 -38.98 30.90 20.17
C GLU A 591 -39.27 29.94 21.34
N SER A 592 -38.26 29.22 21.83
CA SER A 592 -38.18 28.98 23.29
C SER A 592 -36.79 28.58 23.79
N ARG A 593 -36.41 29.20 24.93
CA ARG A 593 -35.38 28.79 25.92
C ARG A 593 -33.89 29.02 25.63
N ASN A 594 -33.50 30.27 25.85
CA ASN A 594 -32.40 30.72 26.72
C ASN A 594 -31.23 29.76 27.02
N TYR A 595 -30.05 30.18 26.55
CA TYR A 595 -28.75 29.83 27.14
C TYR A 595 -28.58 30.42 28.54
N ILE A 596 -27.89 29.69 29.42
CA ILE A 596 -27.05 30.28 30.48
C ILE A 596 -25.66 29.66 30.37
N SER A 597 -24.67 30.50 30.09
CA SER A 597 -23.25 30.17 30.14
C SER A 597 -22.75 30.17 31.59
N ASN A 598 -21.80 29.30 31.92
CA ASN A 598 -21.06 29.37 33.18
C ASN A 598 -19.56 29.28 32.90
N SER A 599 -18.88 30.42 33.05
CA SER A 599 -17.43 30.51 33.23
C SER A 599 -17.09 30.72 34.71
N ALA A 600 -15.87 30.37 35.11
CA ALA A 600 -15.49 30.23 36.51
C ALA A 600 -15.38 31.57 37.28
N THR A 601 -15.65 31.53 38.59
CA THR A 601 -14.92 32.32 39.61
C THR A 601 -15.21 31.83 41.04
N GLN A 602 -14.17 31.73 41.86
CA GLN A 602 -14.22 31.76 43.34
C GLN A 602 -14.10 33.24 43.83
N PRO A 603 -14.35 33.64 45.10
CA PRO A 603 -14.06 32.89 46.34
C PRO A 603 -14.96 33.13 47.60
N ASN A 604 -14.58 32.43 48.69
CA ASN A 604 -14.77 32.73 50.13
C ASN A 604 -16.18 32.84 50.76
N GLY A 605 -16.39 32.04 51.81
CA GLY A 605 -17.48 32.20 52.80
C GLY A 605 -17.50 31.08 53.82
N SER A 606 -17.06 31.34 55.06
CA SER A 606 -16.89 30.33 56.12
C SER A 606 -18.07 30.25 57.09
N ALA A 607 -18.49 29.03 57.45
CA ALA A 607 -19.14 28.73 58.73
C ALA A 607 -18.99 27.23 59.07
N LYS A 608 -18.94 26.91 60.37
CA LYS A 608 -18.84 25.55 60.91
C LYS A 608 -20.25 24.95 61.06
N ASP A 609 -20.37 23.62 60.94
CA ASP A 609 -20.74 22.80 62.10
C ASP A 609 -20.49 21.29 61.90
N LYS A 610 -20.45 20.56 63.01
CA LYS A 610 -20.19 19.12 63.21
C LYS A 610 -21.03 18.68 64.43
N PRO A 611 -21.17 17.38 64.73
CA PRO A 611 -21.14 16.18 63.89
C PRO A 611 -22.35 15.24 64.19
N LEU A 612 -22.43 14.09 63.50
CA LEU A 612 -23.02 12.79 63.89
C LEU A 612 -22.94 11.89 62.62
N GLY A 613 -22.50 10.63 62.60
CA GLY A 613 -21.97 9.73 63.62
C GLY A 613 -22.50 8.30 63.36
N ILE A 614 -21.60 7.28 63.29
CA ILE A 614 -21.92 5.82 63.32
C ILE A 614 -22.50 5.26 61.98
N THR A 615 -22.08 4.14 61.36
CA THR A 615 -21.06 3.09 61.66
C THR A 615 -20.39 2.55 60.39
N LYS A 616 -19.17 2.01 60.50
CA LYS A 616 -18.62 1.02 59.54
C LYS A 616 -18.92 -0.39 60.03
N ILE A 617 -19.26 -1.31 59.12
CA ILE A 617 -19.12 -2.76 59.33
C ILE A 617 -18.07 -3.28 58.34
N SER A 618 -17.14 -4.08 58.85
CA SER A 618 -16.10 -4.78 58.09
C SER A 618 -16.37 -6.28 58.14
N LYS A 619 -16.16 -6.99 57.01
CA LYS A 619 -15.73 -8.40 57.03
C LYS A 619 -15.15 -8.89 55.70
N ASN A 620 -13.84 -9.16 55.77
CA ASN A 620 -13.07 -10.23 55.11
C ASN A 620 -13.14 -10.51 53.60
N LYS A 621 -11.96 -10.32 52.99
CA LYS A 621 -11.38 -11.04 51.85
C LYS A 621 -11.93 -12.47 51.61
N LYS A 622 -12.18 -12.78 50.34
CA LYS A 622 -11.75 -14.04 49.72
C LYS A 622 -10.98 -13.73 48.44
N ASN A 623 -9.84 -14.39 48.27
CA ASN A 623 -9.02 -14.34 47.08
C ASN A 623 -9.68 -15.19 45.98
N LYS A 624 -9.74 -14.69 44.74
CA LYS A 624 -9.74 -15.49 43.50
C LYS A 624 -9.58 -14.56 42.31
N ASP A 625 -8.34 -14.42 41.86
CA ASP A 625 -8.02 -13.88 40.55
C ASP A 625 -8.64 -14.79 39.49
N LYS A 626 -9.67 -14.29 38.80
CA LYS A 626 -10.04 -14.67 37.43
C LYS A 626 -10.80 -13.50 36.82
N GLU A 627 -10.09 -12.67 36.07
CA GLU A 627 -10.70 -11.64 35.25
C GLU A 627 -11.42 -12.33 34.08
N TYR A 628 -12.70 -12.03 33.93
CA TYR A 628 -13.51 -12.55 32.83
C TYR A 628 -14.08 -11.36 32.06
N TYR A 629 -13.60 -11.22 30.82
CA TYR A 629 -14.03 -10.21 29.87
C TYR A 629 -14.91 -10.85 28.83
N VAL A 630 -15.96 -10.11 28.54
CA VAL A 630 -17.29 -10.71 28.48
C VAL A 630 -17.59 -11.44 27.18
#